data_AF-A0A661IUL3-F1
#
_entry.id   AF-A0A661IUL3-F1
#
_cell.length_a   1.000
_cell.length_b   1.000
_cell.length_c   1.000
_cell.angle_alpha   90.00
_cell.angle_beta   90.00
_cell.angle_gamma   90.00
#
_symmetry.space_group_name_H-M   'P 1'
#
loop_
_entity.id
_entity.type
_entity.pdbx_description
1 polymer ?
#
loop_
_entity_poly.entity_id
_entity_poly.type
_entity_poly.pdbx_seq_one_letter_code
_entity_poly.pdbx_strand_id
1 'polypeptide(L)'
;MRKKDWLLMAVILGLLVAGCARRSYFGVPNEAIGVPNEFEETRAAIERAEKSPGAVYCPERVARAKELASRGARTYWACNTRMAMALLARARQLAKEAELC
;
A
#
# COMPACT_ATOMS: atom_id res chain seq x y z
N MET A 1 -27.52 -10.65 32.53
CA MET A 1 -26.26 -9.93 32.24
C MET A 1 -26.30 -8.59 32.97
N ARG A 2 -25.32 -8.26 33.81
CA ARG A 2 -25.30 -6.96 34.51
C ARG A 2 -24.96 -5.87 33.49
N LYS A 3 -25.45 -4.63 33.69
CA LYS A 3 -25.16 -3.48 32.80
C LYS A 3 -23.67 -3.30 32.48
N LYS A 4 -22.80 -3.62 33.44
CA LYS A 4 -21.33 -3.59 33.32
C LYS A 4 -20.79 -4.64 32.33
N ASP A 5 -21.41 -5.82 32.26
CA ASP A 5 -21.02 -6.88 31.32
C ASP A 5 -21.41 -6.50 29.87
N TRP A 6 -22.52 -5.77 29.71
CA TRP A 6 -22.98 -5.29 28.40
C TRP A 6 -22.11 -4.15 27.85
N LEU A 7 -21.69 -3.23 28.73
CA LEU A 7 -20.72 -2.17 28.40
C LEU A 7 -19.35 -2.72 28.01
N LEU A 8 -18.84 -3.70 28.77
CA LEU A 8 -17.56 -4.36 28.44
C LEU A 8 -17.65 -5.11 27.10
N MET A 9 -18.74 -5.82 26.84
CA MET A 9 -18.95 -6.48 25.55
C MET A 9 -19.05 -5.49 24.38
N ALA A 10 -19.73 -4.34 24.56
CA ALA A 10 -19.81 -3.32 23.53
C ALA A 10 -18.44 -2.69 23.20
N VAL A 11 -17.60 -2.47 24.21
CA VAL A 11 -16.23 -1.95 24.04
C VAL A 11 -15.33 -2.98 23.34
N ILE A 12 -15.39 -4.25 23.75
CA ILE A 12 -14.63 -5.33 23.11
C ILE A 12 -15.07 -5.53 21.65
N LEU A 13 -16.37 -5.49 21.37
CA LEU A 13 -16.91 -5.60 20.02
C LEU A 13 -16.51 -4.39 19.16
N GLY A 14 -16.51 -3.18 19.72
CA GLY A 14 -16.06 -1.97 19.02
C GLY A 14 -14.56 -1.99 18.66
N LEU A 15 -13.72 -2.54 19.54
CA LEU A 15 -12.28 -2.69 19.29
C LEU A 15 -11.97 -3.72 18.18
N LEU A 16 -12.80 -4.76 18.03
CA LEU A 16 -12.64 -5.79 16.99
C LEU A 16 -12.93 -5.28 15.57
N VAL A 17 -13.82 -4.29 15.41
CA VAL A 17 -14.13 -3.70 14.09
C VAL A 17 -13.08 -2.66 13.67
N ALA A 18 -12.31 -2.13 14.62
CA ALA A 18 -11.26 -1.13 14.40
C ALA A 18 -9.89 -1.74 14.05
N GLY A 19 -9.81 -3.06 13.84
CA GLY A 19 -8.66 -3.70 13.21
C GLY A 19 -8.55 -3.25 11.75
N CYS A 20 -8.02 -2.06 11.51
CA CYS A 20 -7.82 -1.44 10.20
C CYS A 20 -6.70 -2.14 9.39
N ALA A 21 -6.76 -3.46 9.27
CA ALA A 21 -5.92 -4.18 8.33
C ALA A 21 -6.25 -3.67 6.92
N ARG A 22 -5.21 -3.30 6.17
CA ARG A 22 -5.36 -2.72 4.84
C ARG A 22 -6.06 -3.72 3.93
N ARG A 23 -7.17 -3.31 3.29
CA ARG A 23 -7.93 -4.18 2.38
C ARG A 23 -7.19 -4.44 1.07
N SER A 24 -6.30 -3.54 0.65
CA SER A 24 -5.52 -3.68 -0.58
C SER A 24 -4.19 -2.92 -0.55
N TYR A 25 -3.26 -3.38 -1.37
CA TYR A 25 -1.99 -2.71 -1.68
C TYR A 25 -1.93 -2.45 -3.19
N PHE A 26 -1.80 -1.19 -3.58
CA PHE A 26 -1.72 -0.78 -4.99
C PHE A 26 -2.87 -1.34 -5.85
N GLY A 27 -4.09 -1.37 -5.30
CA GLY A 27 -5.27 -1.93 -5.96
C GLY A 27 -5.34 -3.46 -5.98
N VAL A 28 -4.36 -4.16 -5.41
CA VAL A 28 -4.36 -5.62 -5.27
C VAL A 28 -4.93 -6.00 -3.91
N PRO A 29 -5.93 -6.89 -3.82
CA PRO A 29 -6.43 -7.40 -2.55
C PRO A 29 -5.31 -7.89 -1.64
N ASN A 30 -5.43 -7.60 -0.35
CA ASN A 30 -4.45 -8.05 0.62
C ASN A 30 -4.61 -9.56 0.89
N GLU A 31 -3.53 -10.33 0.74
CA GLU A 31 -3.51 -11.78 0.96
C GLU A 31 -2.65 -12.19 2.17
N ALA A 32 -2.14 -11.23 2.95
CA ALA A 32 -1.35 -11.50 4.16
C ALA A 32 -1.72 -10.63 5.37
N ILE A 33 -1.35 -11.12 6.55
CA ILE A 33 -1.50 -10.39 7.83
C ILE A 33 -0.58 -9.15 7.88
N GLY A 34 0.59 -9.23 7.24
CA GLY A 34 1.56 -8.15 7.17
C GLY A 34 2.35 -8.17 5.86
N VAL A 35 2.96 -7.04 5.54
CA VAL A 35 3.82 -6.85 4.37
C VAL A 35 5.19 -6.30 4.79
N PRO A 36 6.23 -6.52 3.99
CA PRO A 36 7.52 -5.84 4.17
C PRO A 36 7.38 -4.30 4.07
N ASN A 37 8.31 -3.58 4.70
CA ASN A 37 8.29 -2.12 4.77
C ASN A 37 8.30 -1.46 3.37
N GLU A 38 8.87 -2.13 2.37
CA GLU A 38 8.96 -1.67 0.99
C GLU A 38 7.59 -1.36 0.37
N PHE A 39 6.51 -1.98 0.85
CA PHE A 39 5.15 -1.64 0.44
C PHE A 39 4.75 -0.23 0.88
N GLU A 40 5.01 0.13 2.14
CA GLU A 40 4.71 1.48 2.64
C GLU A 40 5.64 2.52 2.03
N GLU A 41 6.93 2.22 1.88
CA GLU A 41 7.88 3.10 1.20
C GLU A 41 7.49 3.38 -0.26
N THR A 42 7.02 2.34 -0.97
CA THR A 42 6.57 2.48 -2.36
C THR A 42 5.29 3.29 -2.46
N ARG A 43 4.33 3.08 -1.54
CA ARG A 43 3.13 3.94 -1.46
C ARG A 43 3.51 5.39 -1.23
N ALA A 44 4.34 5.65 -0.22
CA ALA A 44 4.75 7.01 0.11
C ALA A 44 5.47 7.71 -1.06
N ALA A 45 6.29 6.98 -1.82
CA ALA A 45 6.93 7.53 -3.02
C ALA A 45 5.93 7.88 -4.12
N ILE A 46 4.96 6.99 -4.40
CA ILE A 46 3.92 7.25 -5.41
C ILE A 46 3.05 8.45 -4.97
N GLU A 47 2.64 8.51 -3.71
CA GLU A 47 1.82 9.61 -3.18
C GLU A 47 2.55 10.96 -3.22
N ARG A 48 3.86 10.99 -2.99
CA ARG A 48 4.67 12.20 -3.16
C ARG A 48 4.76 12.61 -4.63
N ALA A 49 5.02 11.65 -5.52
CA ALA A 49 5.04 11.90 -6.95
C ALA A 49 3.71 12.48 -7.43
N GLU A 50 2.57 11.89 -7.07
CA GLU A 50 1.24 12.40 -7.42
C GLU A 50 0.98 13.85 -6.98
N LYS A 51 1.55 14.25 -5.84
CA LYS A 51 1.39 15.60 -5.27
C LYS A 51 2.44 16.59 -5.76
N SER A 52 3.44 16.12 -6.51
CA SER A 52 4.53 16.96 -6.99
C SER A 52 4.08 17.82 -8.19
N PRO A 53 4.68 19.01 -8.39
CA PRO A 53 4.47 19.79 -9.60
C PRO A 53 4.81 19.01 -10.89
N GLY A 54 5.84 18.15 -10.83
CA GLY A 54 6.31 17.35 -11.97
C GLY A 54 5.34 16.31 -12.49
N ALA A 55 4.43 15.80 -11.64
CA ALA A 55 3.40 14.87 -12.07
C ALA A 55 2.40 15.48 -13.06
N VAL A 56 2.27 16.81 -13.11
CA VAL A 56 1.46 17.50 -14.13
C VAL A 56 2.07 17.30 -15.53
N TYR A 57 3.40 17.24 -15.62
CA TYR A 57 4.14 17.13 -16.87
C TYR A 57 4.43 15.68 -17.28
N CYS A 58 4.53 14.77 -16.30
CA CYS A 58 4.83 13.34 -16.54
C CYS A 58 3.80 12.39 -15.89
N PRO A 59 2.49 12.51 -16.21
CA PRO A 59 1.46 11.64 -15.62
C PRO A 59 1.65 10.16 -15.96
N GLU A 60 2.24 9.85 -17.12
CA GLU A 60 2.53 8.49 -17.57
C GLU A 60 3.57 7.78 -16.71
N ARG A 61 4.52 8.54 -16.11
CA ARG A 61 5.52 7.97 -15.20
C ARG A 61 4.88 7.55 -13.89
N VAL A 62 4.00 8.39 -13.33
CA VAL A 62 3.24 8.05 -12.13
C VAL A 62 2.33 6.84 -12.39
N ALA A 63 1.67 6.78 -13.56
CA ALA A 63 0.85 5.64 -13.95
C ALA A 63 1.66 4.33 -14.02
N ARG A 64 2.83 4.35 -14.67
CA ARG A 64 3.72 3.19 -14.74
C ARG A 64 4.27 2.79 -13.36
N ALA A 65 4.52 3.75 -12.46
CA ALA A 65 4.97 3.47 -11.11
C ALA A 65 3.90 2.68 -10.34
N LYS A 66 2.63 3.10 -10.45
CA LYS A 66 1.49 2.36 -9.89
C LYS A 66 1.35 0.96 -10.47
N GLU A 67 1.47 0.82 -11.79
CA GLU A 67 1.39 -0.49 -12.46
C GLU A 67 2.46 -1.47 -11.96
N LEU A 68 3.71 -0.99 -11.86
CA LEU A 68 4.81 -1.77 -11.30
C LEU A 68 4.56 -2.15 -9.84
N ALA A 69 4.01 -1.24 -9.04
CA ALA A 69 3.66 -1.53 -7.65
C ALA A 69 2.56 -2.60 -7.52
N SER A 70 1.50 -2.51 -8.35
CA SER A 70 0.46 -3.55 -8.43
C SER A 70 1.04 -4.90 -8.85
N ARG A 71 1.95 -4.92 -9.83
CA ARG A 71 2.62 -6.16 -10.27
C ARG A 71 3.52 -6.70 -9.16
N GLY A 72 4.23 -5.84 -8.44
CA GLY A 72 5.04 -6.20 -7.27
C GLY A 72 4.21 -6.87 -6.19
N ALA A 73 3.05 -6.29 -5.83
CA ALA A 73 2.13 -6.90 -4.87
C ALA A 73 1.63 -8.29 -5.31
N ARG A 74 1.14 -8.44 -6.55
CA ARG A 74 0.74 -9.76 -7.08
C ARG A 74 1.87 -10.78 -7.06
N THR A 75 3.10 -10.34 -7.36
CA THR A 75 4.28 -11.19 -7.38
C THR A 75 4.69 -11.63 -5.96
N TYR A 76 4.49 -10.76 -4.96
CA TYR A 76 4.72 -11.10 -3.56
C TYR A 76 3.71 -12.14 -3.06
N TRP A 77 2.42 -11.97 -3.39
CA TRP A 77 1.37 -12.95 -3.08
C TRP A 77 1.61 -14.31 -3.75
N ALA A 78 2.20 -14.32 -4.94
CA ALA A 78 2.67 -15.53 -5.60
C ALA A 78 3.99 -16.11 -5.02
N CYS A 79 4.36 -15.71 -3.79
CA CYS A 79 5.55 -16.16 -3.06
C CYS A 79 6.90 -15.87 -3.76
N ASN A 80 6.96 -14.94 -4.72
CA ASN A 80 8.21 -14.53 -5.37
C ASN A 80 8.72 -13.20 -4.79
N THR A 81 9.20 -13.25 -3.55
CA THR A 81 9.62 -12.07 -2.79
C THR A 81 10.72 -11.26 -3.47
N ARG A 82 11.75 -11.92 -4.01
CA ARG A 82 12.88 -11.21 -4.64
C ARG A 82 12.44 -10.39 -5.85
N MET A 83 11.61 -10.97 -6.72
CA MET A 83 11.07 -10.26 -7.88
C MET A 83 10.11 -9.15 -7.45
N ALA A 84 9.27 -9.41 -6.44
CA ALA A 84 8.37 -8.39 -5.90
C ALA A 84 9.12 -7.16 -5.39
N MET A 85 10.17 -7.35 -4.58
CA MET A 85 10.98 -6.24 -4.06
C MET A 85 11.70 -5.47 -5.17
N ALA A 86 12.16 -6.15 -6.22
CA ALA A 86 12.74 -5.49 -7.39
C ALA A 86 11.71 -4.62 -8.13
N LEU A 87 10.47 -5.11 -8.30
CA LEU A 87 9.38 -4.36 -8.91
C LEU A 87 8.99 -3.12 -8.06
N LEU A 88 8.90 -3.28 -6.74
CA LEU A 88 8.61 -2.18 -5.81
C LEU A 88 9.74 -1.14 -5.79
N ALA A 89 11.01 -1.56 -5.84
CA ALA A 89 12.14 -0.65 -5.98
C ALA A 89 12.09 0.13 -7.29
N ARG A 90 11.76 -0.53 -8.41
CA ARG A 90 11.61 0.16 -9.71
C ARG A 90 10.43 1.14 -9.71
N ALA A 91 9.32 0.79 -9.05
CA ALA A 91 8.20 1.71 -8.87
C ALA A 91 8.60 2.97 -8.11
N ARG A 92 9.35 2.84 -7.00
CA ARG A 92 9.89 3.97 -6.22
C ARG A 92 10.81 4.86 -7.06
N GLN A 93 11.70 4.26 -7.84
CA GLN A 93 12.61 5.00 -8.71
C GLN A 93 11.83 5.81 -9.75
N LEU A 94 10.83 5.21 -10.40
CA LEU A 94 10.03 5.88 -11.42
C LEU A 94 9.16 7.00 -10.82
N ALA A 95 8.63 6.80 -9.62
CA ALA A 95 7.91 7.84 -8.88
C ALA A 95 8.82 9.03 -8.58
N LYS A 96 10.06 8.80 -8.12
CA LYS A 96 11.03 9.86 -7.86
C LYS A 96 11.45 10.61 -9.13
N GLU A 97 11.53 9.91 -10.26
CA GLU A 97 11.77 10.57 -11.55
C GLU A 97 10.60 11.45 -11.98
N ALA A 98 9.35 11.05 -11.68
CA ALA A 98 8.17 11.87 -11.95
C ALA A 98 8.11 13.14 -11.08
N GLU A 99 8.65 13.11 -9.86
CA GLU A 99 8.79 14.29 -8.99
C GLU A 99 9.72 15.37 -9.60
N LEU A 100 10.65 14.96 -10.47
CA LEU A 100 11.68 15.80 -11.08
C LEU A 100 11.40 16.16 -12.54
N CYS A 101 10.25 15.76 -13.05
CA CYS A 101 9.64 16.44 -14.18
C CYS A 101 9.08 17.81 -13.72
#